data_AF-A0A7C3X2I9-F1
#
_entry.id   AF-A0A7C3X2I9-F1
#
_cell.length_a   1.000
_cell.length_b   1.000
_cell.length_c   1.000
_cell.angle_alpha   90.00
_cell.angle_beta   90.00
_cell.angle_gamma   90.00
#
_symmetry.space_group_name_H-M   'P 1'
#
loop_
_entity.id
_entity.type
_entity.pdbx_description
1 polymer ?
#
loop_
_entity_poly.entity_id
_entity_poly.type
_entity_poly.pdbx_seq_one_letter_code
_entity_poly.pdbx_strand_id
1 'polypeptide(L)'
;MSERGWSTGAQQPYRLVVAANRGPVSFHDDPEGKPVVTRGAGGLVTVLTDMLRKHPGLWVATAQSPEETRLAETGKPVEVTLAGDKYRVRYVAPTPEVFDKYYNIVANPMLWFIQHYLWDLGRHPDIGVSEVDAWHTGYVPVNRMFAEAILDEIGTAPTGSPGAGSAARGSGRSARRAGRDGTAGGGPSAGQPVVLLHDYHLYMVAPQVRSRAPGVFLQQFVHIPWAQSDYWRVLPREIREAVFSGLLANDIVAFHTAHYVDNFLRGCVDVLDACVDHRRGIVKLGEREVWVRAYPVSIDPATLREPAEDSRVLAEERELLARRREYLVVRVDRLDLSKNIIRGFLAFDRFLDKHPEFRERITFLALLQPSREDVEEYV
;
A
#
# COMPACT_ATOMS: atom_id res chain seq x y z
N MET A 1 22.41 18.78 -26.43
CA MET A 1 22.52 17.39 -25.93
C MET A 1 21.20 16.73 -26.21
N SER A 2 21.20 15.64 -26.99
CA SER A 2 20.04 15.11 -27.70
C SER A 2 18.98 14.49 -26.79
N GLU A 3 17.76 15.01 -26.88
CA GLU A 3 16.53 14.33 -26.49
C GLU A 3 16.37 13.06 -27.35
N ARG A 4 16.49 11.89 -26.73
CA ARG A 4 16.06 10.64 -27.34
C ARG A 4 14.59 10.45 -27.01
N GLY A 5 13.73 10.88 -27.93
CA GLY A 5 12.31 10.56 -27.90
C GLY A 5 12.13 9.05 -27.86
N TRP A 6 11.45 8.56 -26.83
CA TRP A 6 10.94 7.18 -26.80
C TRP A 6 9.70 7.11 -27.68
N SER A 7 9.81 6.33 -28.75
CA SER A 7 8.74 6.03 -29.69
C SER A 7 7.55 5.35 -29.00
N THR A 8 6.35 5.89 -29.20
CA THR A 8 5.04 5.44 -28.68
C THR A 8 4.49 4.18 -29.38
N GLY A 9 5.35 3.23 -29.75
CA GLY A 9 4.95 2.04 -30.53
C GLY A 9 5.41 0.68 -29.99
N ALA A 10 6.08 0.61 -28.85
CA ALA A 10 6.53 -0.67 -28.31
C ALA A 10 5.39 -1.37 -27.56
N GLN A 11 5.03 -2.56 -28.03
CA GLN A 11 4.11 -3.48 -27.35
C GLN A 11 4.61 -3.69 -25.90
N GLN A 12 3.75 -3.41 -24.91
CA GLN A 12 4.19 -3.48 -23.51
C GLN A 12 4.74 -4.88 -23.20
N PRO A 13 5.96 -4.99 -22.66
CA PRO A 13 6.60 -6.29 -22.45
C PRO A 13 5.99 -7.06 -21.26
N TYR A 14 4.99 -6.54 -20.56
CA TYR A 14 4.37 -7.21 -19.41
C TYR A 14 2.90 -6.81 -19.27
N ARG A 15 2.14 -7.63 -18.53
CA ARG A 15 0.78 -7.30 -18.10
C ARG A 15 0.83 -6.80 -16.66
N LEU A 16 0.56 -5.52 -16.45
CA LEU A 16 0.65 -4.90 -15.13
C LEU A 16 -0.66 -5.06 -14.35
N VAL A 17 -0.55 -5.52 -13.11
CA VAL A 17 -1.63 -5.52 -12.11
C VAL A 17 -1.15 -4.76 -10.88
N VAL A 18 -1.88 -3.72 -10.50
CA VAL A 18 -1.63 -2.92 -9.30
C VAL A 18 -2.75 -3.21 -8.32
N ALA A 19 -2.43 -3.52 -7.07
CA ALA A 19 -3.41 -3.71 -6.01
C ALA A 19 -3.13 -2.76 -4.85
N ALA A 20 -4.13 -1.98 -4.47
CA ALA A 20 -4.07 -1.05 -3.35
C ALA A 20 -5.44 -1.02 -2.67
N ASN A 21 -5.52 -0.76 -1.36
CA ASN A 21 -6.81 -0.73 -0.66
C ASN A 21 -7.80 0.28 -1.26
N ARG A 22 -7.31 1.42 -1.77
CA ARG A 22 -8.13 2.47 -2.39
C ARG A 22 -8.00 2.46 -3.91
N GLY A 23 -9.09 2.79 -4.59
CA GLY A 23 -9.14 2.96 -6.04
C GLY A 23 -8.52 4.27 -6.51
N PRO A 24 -8.31 4.43 -7.83
CA PRO A 24 -7.83 5.68 -8.43
C PRO A 24 -8.88 6.79 -8.37
N VAL A 25 -10.15 6.42 -8.21
CA VAL A 25 -11.30 7.31 -8.14
C VAL A 25 -12.12 7.03 -6.88
N SER A 26 -12.92 8.01 -6.47
CA SER A 26 -13.96 7.87 -5.46
C SER A 26 -15.27 8.40 -6.04
N PHE A 27 -16.37 7.74 -5.70
CA PHE A 27 -17.71 8.14 -6.13
C PHE A 27 -18.42 8.81 -4.96
N HIS A 28 -18.91 10.02 -5.19
CA HIS A 28 -19.71 10.77 -4.23
C HIS A 28 -20.99 11.23 -4.90
N ASP A 29 -22.08 11.33 -4.15
CA ASP A 29 -23.27 12.01 -4.64
C ASP A 29 -23.08 13.52 -4.44
N ASP A 30 -23.39 14.31 -5.48
CA ASP A 30 -23.51 15.76 -5.33
C ASP A 30 -24.76 16.13 -4.49
N PRO A 31 -24.93 17.40 -4.08
CA PRO A 31 -26.13 17.84 -3.35
C PRO A 31 -27.46 17.58 -4.07
N GLU A 32 -27.42 17.26 -5.36
CA GLU A 32 -28.56 16.98 -6.24
C GLU A 32 -28.77 15.47 -6.45
N GLY A 33 -27.96 14.61 -5.79
CA GLY A 33 -28.05 13.15 -5.84
C GLY A 33 -27.42 12.51 -7.09
N LYS A 34 -26.57 13.25 -7.82
CA LYS A 34 -25.89 12.77 -9.02
C LYS A 34 -24.49 12.24 -8.67
N PRO A 35 -24.09 11.08 -9.20
CA PRO A 35 -22.75 10.54 -8.94
C PRO A 35 -21.67 11.40 -9.59
N VAL A 36 -20.81 11.99 -8.77
CA VAL A 36 -19.60 12.71 -9.13
C VAL A 36 -18.40 11.83 -8.86
N VAL A 37 -17.55 11.69 -9.89
CA VAL A 37 -16.28 10.97 -9.80
C VAL A 37 -15.19 11.95 -9.43
N THR A 38 -14.59 11.76 -8.26
CA THR A 38 -13.42 12.53 -7.81
C THR A 38 -12.18 11.64 -7.82
N ARG A 39 -11.00 12.25 -7.72
CA ARG A 39 -9.75 11.52 -7.56
C ARG A 39 -9.75 10.83 -6.18
N GLY A 40 -9.32 9.57 -6.14
CA GLY A 40 -9.15 8.84 -4.89
C GLY A 40 -8.18 9.56 -3.94
N ALA A 41 -8.54 9.65 -2.67
CA ALA A 41 -7.77 10.41 -1.68
C ALA A 41 -6.49 9.67 -1.23
N GLY A 42 -5.35 10.38 -1.29
CA GLY A 42 -4.08 9.95 -0.68
C GLY A 42 -2.86 10.11 -1.60
N GLY A 43 -1.68 10.27 -0.99
CA GLY A 43 -0.42 10.38 -1.73
C GLY A 43 -0.09 9.14 -2.58
N LEU A 44 -0.48 7.95 -2.12
CA LEU A 44 -0.32 6.70 -2.86
C LEU A 44 -1.06 6.71 -4.20
N VAL A 45 -2.33 7.10 -4.20
CA VAL A 45 -3.16 7.12 -5.41
C VAL A 45 -2.54 8.03 -6.47
N THR A 46 -2.04 9.20 -6.04
CA THR A 46 -1.42 10.19 -6.93
C THR A 46 -0.19 9.65 -7.67
N VAL A 47 0.65 8.86 -6.98
CA VAL A 47 1.87 8.30 -7.58
C VAL A 47 1.54 7.14 -8.53
N LEU A 48 0.56 6.31 -8.17
CA LEU A 48 0.23 5.11 -8.96
C LEU A 48 -0.58 5.42 -10.21
N THR A 49 -1.43 6.45 -10.20
CA THR A 49 -2.19 6.84 -11.40
C THR A 49 -1.26 7.33 -12.51
N ASP A 50 -0.22 8.10 -12.22
CA ASP A 50 0.77 8.51 -13.23
C ASP A 50 1.52 7.32 -13.83
N MET A 51 1.88 6.33 -13.00
CA MET A 51 2.49 5.08 -13.49
C MET A 51 1.54 4.34 -14.44
N LEU A 52 0.27 4.18 -14.09
CA LEU A 52 -0.70 3.45 -14.91
C LEU A 52 -1.11 4.18 -16.19
N ARG A 53 -1.02 5.52 -16.22
CA ARG A 53 -1.13 6.30 -17.47
C ARG A 53 -0.05 5.90 -18.48
N LYS A 54 1.17 5.70 -18.01
CA LYS A 54 2.34 5.35 -18.84
C LYS A 54 2.38 3.85 -19.15
N HIS A 55 1.86 3.03 -18.24
CA HIS A 55 1.81 1.57 -18.36
C HIS A 55 0.40 1.06 -18.06
N PRO A 56 -0.52 1.09 -19.04
CA PRO A 56 -1.85 0.52 -18.92
C PRO A 56 -1.86 -0.87 -18.26
N GLY A 57 -2.68 -1.02 -17.21
CA GLY A 57 -2.78 -2.23 -16.40
C GLY A 57 -4.10 -2.30 -15.64
N LEU A 58 -4.31 -3.39 -14.92
CA LEU A 58 -5.46 -3.55 -14.01
C LEU A 58 -5.15 -2.92 -12.65
N TRP A 59 -6.06 -2.11 -12.12
CA TRP A 59 -6.07 -1.71 -10.71
C TRP A 59 -7.06 -2.57 -9.93
N VAL A 60 -6.66 -3.17 -8.81
CA VAL A 60 -7.55 -3.87 -7.88
C VAL A 60 -7.69 -3.06 -6.60
N ALA A 61 -8.92 -2.80 -6.16
CA ALA A 61 -9.20 -1.98 -4.97
C ALA A 61 -10.40 -2.48 -4.17
N THR A 62 -10.50 -2.07 -2.90
CA THR A 62 -11.69 -2.33 -2.08
C THR A 62 -12.79 -1.34 -2.47
N ALA A 63 -14.03 -1.78 -2.56
CA ALA A 63 -15.19 -0.90 -2.68
C ALA A 63 -15.41 -0.13 -1.37
N GLN A 64 -15.64 1.18 -1.48
CA GLN A 64 -15.86 2.10 -0.37
C GLN A 64 -17.17 2.90 -0.51
N SER A 65 -17.88 2.76 -1.64
CA SER A 65 -19.17 3.39 -1.89
C SER A 65 -20.20 2.39 -2.42
N PRO A 66 -21.52 2.67 -2.32
CA PRO A 66 -22.56 1.83 -2.91
C PRO A 66 -22.39 1.62 -4.42
N GLU A 67 -21.88 2.61 -5.16
CA GLU A 67 -21.58 2.46 -6.58
C GLU A 67 -20.42 1.47 -6.79
N GLU A 68 -19.33 1.59 -6.02
CA GLU A 68 -18.20 0.65 -6.12
C GLU A 68 -18.59 -0.78 -5.74
N THR A 69 -19.49 -0.93 -4.76
CA THR A 69 -20.07 -2.24 -4.40
C THR A 69 -20.86 -2.82 -5.56
N ARG A 70 -21.73 -2.03 -6.22
CA ARG A 70 -22.46 -2.46 -7.43
C ARG A 70 -21.51 -2.86 -8.56
N LEU A 71 -20.41 -2.12 -8.75
CA LEU A 71 -19.39 -2.45 -9.75
C LEU A 71 -18.67 -3.76 -9.40
N ALA A 72 -18.39 -4.00 -8.11
CA ALA A 72 -17.75 -5.23 -7.62
C ALA A 72 -18.61 -6.48 -7.84
N GLU A 73 -19.94 -6.38 -7.72
CA GLU A 73 -20.88 -7.50 -7.94
C GLU A 73 -20.80 -8.08 -9.36
N THR A 74 -20.38 -7.28 -10.34
CA THR A 74 -20.16 -7.77 -11.71
C THR A 74 -19.04 -8.82 -11.81
N GLY A 75 -18.14 -8.84 -10.82
CA GLY A 75 -16.95 -9.69 -10.78
C GLY A 75 -15.92 -9.37 -11.87
N LYS A 76 -16.14 -8.32 -12.67
CA LYS A 76 -15.32 -7.98 -13.83
C LYS A 76 -14.65 -6.62 -13.64
N PRO A 77 -13.49 -6.40 -14.28
CA PRO A 77 -12.92 -5.06 -14.36
C PRO A 77 -13.82 -4.12 -15.15
N VAL A 78 -13.93 -2.88 -14.67
CA VAL A 78 -14.68 -1.78 -15.27
C VAL A 78 -13.73 -0.66 -15.70
N GLU A 79 -14.13 0.12 -16.70
CA GLU A 79 -13.37 1.30 -17.12
C GLU A 79 -13.92 2.54 -16.40
N VAL A 80 -13.06 3.22 -15.65
CA VAL A 80 -13.37 4.51 -14.99
C VAL A 80 -12.55 5.62 -15.63
N THR A 81 -13.15 6.78 -15.79
CA THR A 81 -12.47 7.96 -16.36
C THR A 81 -12.20 8.97 -15.26
N LEU A 82 -10.95 9.42 -15.14
CA LEU A 82 -10.53 10.47 -14.22
C LEU A 82 -9.71 11.50 -14.97
N ALA A 83 -10.17 12.76 -15.00
CA ALA A 83 -9.48 13.87 -15.66
C ALA A 83 -9.08 13.58 -17.13
N GLY A 84 -9.91 12.82 -17.86
CA GLY A 84 -9.68 12.44 -19.25
C GLY A 84 -8.88 11.14 -19.45
N ASP A 85 -8.23 10.63 -18.40
CA ASP A 85 -7.51 9.36 -18.43
C ASP A 85 -8.44 8.19 -18.07
N LYS A 86 -8.27 7.06 -18.77
CA LYS A 86 -9.06 5.84 -18.56
C LYS A 86 -8.26 4.82 -17.74
N TYR A 87 -8.89 4.28 -16.70
CA TYR A 87 -8.31 3.27 -15.83
C TYR A 87 -9.19 2.02 -15.81
N ARG A 88 -8.58 0.85 -15.93
CA ARG A 88 -9.27 -0.44 -15.77
C ARG A 88 -9.19 -0.83 -14.30
N VAL A 89 -10.32 -0.87 -13.61
CA VAL A 89 -10.39 -1.09 -12.16
C VAL A 89 -11.27 -2.30 -11.87
N ARG A 90 -10.84 -3.17 -10.96
CA ARG A 90 -11.64 -4.25 -10.39
C ARG A 90 -11.81 -4.01 -8.90
N TYR A 91 -13.06 -3.89 -8.48
CA TYR A 91 -13.39 -3.71 -7.08
C TYR A 91 -13.62 -5.05 -6.38
N VAL A 92 -13.21 -5.14 -5.12
CA VAL A 92 -13.57 -6.21 -4.19
C VAL A 92 -14.48 -5.62 -3.12
N ALA A 93 -15.63 -6.24 -2.88
CA ALA A 93 -16.63 -5.74 -1.93
C ALA A 93 -16.81 -6.76 -0.79
N PRO A 94 -16.01 -6.68 0.29
CA PRO A 94 -16.30 -7.43 1.50
C PRO A 94 -17.64 -6.99 2.12
N THR A 95 -18.27 -7.85 2.92
CA THR A 95 -19.43 -7.43 3.70
C THR A 95 -19.02 -6.37 4.72
N PRO A 96 -19.96 -5.52 5.20
CA PRO A 96 -19.65 -4.49 6.19
C PRO A 96 -18.93 -5.04 7.44
N GLU A 97 -19.34 -6.22 7.92
CA GLU A 97 -18.74 -6.86 9.10
C GLU A 97 -17.30 -7.32 8.85
N VAL A 98 -17.04 -7.87 7.66
CA VAL A 98 -15.69 -8.29 7.25
C VAL A 98 -14.80 -7.08 7.03
N PHE A 99 -15.34 -6.01 6.44
CA PHE A 99 -14.62 -4.76 6.22
C PHE A 99 -14.24 -4.09 7.54
N ASP A 100 -15.16 -4.04 8.51
CA ASP A 100 -14.91 -3.48 9.83
C ASP A 100 -13.76 -4.19 10.53
N LYS A 101 -13.79 -5.52 10.62
CA LYS A 101 -12.70 -6.33 11.17
C LYS A 101 -11.37 -6.10 10.43
N TYR A 102 -11.41 -6.05 9.10
CA TYR A 102 -10.22 -5.81 8.27
C TYR A 102 -9.62 -4.41 8.48
N TYR A 103 -10.44 -3.36 8.45
CA TYR A 103 -9.99 -1.98 8.34
C TYR A 103 -9.96 -1.26 9.70
N ASN A 104 -11.03 -1.41 10.49
CA ASN A 104 -11.24 -0.71 11.75
C ASN A 104 -10.72 -1.48 12.97
N ILE A 105 -10.33 -2.75 12.85
CA ILE A 105 -9.68 -3.49 13.95
C ILE A 105 -8.22 -3.83 13.58
N VAL A 106 -8.01 -4.45 12.42
CA VAL A 106 -6.67 -4.94 12.05
C VAL A 106 -5.81 -3.88 11.38
N ALA A 107 -6.28 -3.26 10.28
CA ALA A 107 -5.43 -2.37 9.51
C ALA A 107 -5.06 -1.10 10.31
N ASN A 108 -6.05 -0.33 10.77
CA ASN A 108 -5.79 0.99 11.37
C ASN A 108 -5.47 0.96 12.87
N PRO A 109 -6.12 0.19 13.75
CA PRO A 109 -5.68 0.15 15.15
C PRO A 109 -4.49 -0.76 15.42
N MET A 110 -4.34 -1.87 14.69
CA MET A 110 -3.27 -2.83 14.95
C MET A 110 -2.03 -2.58 14.08
N LEU A 111 -2.13 -2.72 12.76
CA LEU A 111 -0.98 -2.65 11.86
C LEU A 111 -0.43 -1.22 11.73
N TRP A 112 -1.28 -0.21 11.66
CA TRP A 112 -0.82 1.18 11.61
C TRP A 112 -0.14 1.59 12.91
N PHE A 113 -0.70 1.28 14.08
CA PHE A 113 -0.12 1.71 15.37
C PHE A 113 1.21 1.06 15.65
N ILE A 114 1.35 -0.25 15.38
CA ILE A 114 2.61 -0.93 15.61
C ILE A 114 3.72 -0.35 14.74
N GLN A 115 3.42 -0.07 13.47
CA GLN A 115 4.38 0.45 12.51
C GLN A 115 4.71 1.93 12.73
N HIS A 116 3.83 2.70 13.35
CA HIS A 116 4.05 4.11 13.66
C HIS A 116 4.47 4.39 15.11
N TYR A 117 4.74 3.36 15.92
CA TYR A 117 5.10 3.50 17.34
C TYR A 117 4.06 4.30 18.14
N LEU A 118 2.77 4.05 17.91
CA LEU A 118 1.69 4.83 18.52
C LEU A 118 1.19 4.26 19.85
N TRP A 119 1.49 2.99 20.17
CA TRP A 119 1.09 2.41 21.45
C TRP A 119 1.96 2.89 22.61
N ASP A 120 1.30 3.24 23.71
CA ASP A 120 1.92 3.29 25.03
C ASP A 120 2.02 1.86 25.57
N LEU A 121 3.19 1.23 25.39
CA LEU A 121 3.44 -0.16 25.80
C LEU A 121 3.21 -0.45 27.29
N GLY A 122 3.08 0.58 28.14
CA GLY A 122 2.72 0.41 29.55
C GLY A 122 1.22 0.16 29.78
N ARG A 123 0.36 0.45 28.79
CA ARG A 123 -1.11 0.37 28.90
C ARG A 123 -1.80 -0.33 27.73
N HIS A 124 -1.19 -0.27 26.55
CA HIS A 124 -1.72 -0.77 25.29
C HIS A 124 -0.62 -1.45 24.48
N PRO A 125 -0.96 -2.30 23.50
CA PRO A 125 -2.32 -2.73 23.14
C PRO A 125 -2.85 -3.81 24.10
N ASP A 126 -4.17 -3.94 24.13
CA ASP A 126 -4.84 -5.14 24.63
C ASP A 126 -5.25 -5.96 23.40
N ILE A 127 -4.47 -7.00 23.09
CA ILE A 127 -4.74 -7.89 21.95
C ILE A 127 -5.31 -9.19 22.50
N GLY A 128 -6.63 -9.30 22.43
CA GLY A 128 -7.40 -10.42 22.90
C GLY A 128 -7.93 -11.29 21.76
N VAL A 129 -9.00 -12.03 22.07
CA VAL A 129 -9.64 -12.97 21.14
C VAL A 129 -10.31 -12.25 19.97
N SER A 130 -10.82 -11.03 20.19
CA SER A 130 -11.47 -10.21 19.16
C SER A 130 -10.52 -9.81 18.04
N GLU A 131 -9.30 -9.39 18.35
CA GLU A 131 -8.33 -8.93 17.35
C GLU A 131 -7.77 -10.11 16.55
N VAL A 132 -7.56 -11.25 17.21
CA VAL A 132 -7.17 -12.51 16.56
C VAL A 132 -8.30 -13.02 15.65
N ASP A 133 -9.55 -12.98 16.11
CA ASP A 133 -10.70 -13.29 15.26
C ASP A 133 -10.81 -12.34 14.07
N ALA A 134 -10.60 -11.03 14.28
CA ALA A 134 -10.62 -10.03 13.21
C ALA A 134 -9.50 -10.26 12.18
N TRP A 135 -8.34 -10.73 12.61
CA TRP A 135 -7.27 -11.17 11.70
C TRP A 135 -7.74 -12.30 10.78
N HIS A 136 -8.35 -13.34 11.34
CA HIS A 136 -8.76 -14.53 10.59
C HIS A 136 -10.05 -14.38 9.79
N THR A 137 -11.00 -13.57 10.27
CA THR A 137 -12.35 -13.44 9.69
C THR A 137 -12.59 -12.10 9.00
N GLY A 138 -11.70 -11.14 9.15
CA GLY A 138 -11.68 -9.86 8.43
C GLY A 138 -10.48 -9.75 7.49
N TYR A 139 -9.28 -9.62 8.08
CA TYR A 139 -8.09 -9.21 7.33
C TYR A 139 -7.62 -10.22 6.28
N VAL A 140 -7.46 -11.50 6.67
CA VAL A 140 -7.08 -12.57 5.75
C VAL A 140 -8.14 -12.80 4.65
N PRO A 141 -9.45 -12.81 4.94
CA PRO A 141 -10.51 -12.89 3.92
C PRO A 141 -10.49 -11.75 2.90
N VAL A 142 -10.34 -10.49 3.31
CA VAL A 142 -10.24 -9.37 2.34
C VAL A 142 -9.02 -9.56 1.45
N ASN A 143 -7.86 -9.91 2.03
CA ASN A 143 -6.65 -10.22 1.26
C ASN A 143 -6.85 -11.39 0.28
N ARG A 144 -7.70 -12.37 0.62
CA ARG A 144 -8.08 -13.45 -0.29
C ARG A 144 -8.86 -12.93 -1.50
N MET A 145 -9.82 -12.04 -1.28
CA MET A 145 -10.60 -11.43 -2.37
C MET A 145 -9.69 -10.70 -3.38
N PHE A 146 -8.69 -9.96 -2.88
CA PHE A 146 -7.67 -9.36 -3.72
C PHE A 146 -6.87 -10.41 -4.51
N ALA A 147 -6.43 -11.49 -3.84
CA ALA A 147 -5.69 -12.56 -4.50
C ALA A 147 -6.51 -13.25 -5.60
N GLU A 148 -7.79 -13.53 -5.38
CA GLU A 148 -8.68 -14.07 -6.42
C GLU A 148 -8.79 -13.11 -7.61
N ALA A 149 -9.01 -11.83 -7.33
CA ALA A 149 -9.13 -10.81 -8.37
C ALA A 149 -7.89 -10.71 -9.26
N ILE A 150 -6.71 -10.86 -8.66
CA ILE A 150 -5.41 -10.90 -9.35
C ILE A 150 -5.26 -12.19 -10.16
N LEU A 151 -5.60 -13.35 -9.58
CA LEU A 151 -5.44 -14.66 -10.22
C LEU A 151 -6.30 -14.84 -11.46
N ASP A 152 -7.54 -14.36 -11.39
CA ASP A 152 -8.46 -14.31 -12.53
C ASP A 152 -7.89 -13.48 -13.69
N GLU A 153 -7.21 -12.35 -13.39
CA GLU A 153 -6.61 -11.48 -14.41
C GLU A 153 -5.39 -12.13 -15.07
N ILE A 154 -4.54 -12.78 -14.27
CA ILE A 154 -3.31 -13.38 -14.78
C ILE A 154 -3.55 -14.72 -15.49
N GLY A 155 -4.70 -15.36 -15.25
CA GLY A 155 -5.19 -16.53 -15.98
C GLY A 155 -4.65 -17.87 -15.46
N THR A 156 -4.64 -18.09 -14.14
CA THR A 156 -4.25 -19.39 -13.58
C THR A 156 -5.41 -20.38 -13.56
N ALA A 157 -5.21 -21.58 -14.10
CA ALA A 157 -6.21 -22.66 -14.01
C ALA A 157 -6.52 -23.01 -12.54
N PRO A 158 -7.79 -23.27 -12.17
CA PRO A 158 -8.12 -23.72 -10.82
C PRO A 158 -7.45 -25.07 -10.53
N THR A 159 -6.67 -25.16 -9.45
CA THR A 159 -6.16 -26.44 -8.95
C THR A 159 -7.30 -27.23 -8.31
N GLY A 160 -7.71 -28.32 -8.95
CA GLY A 160 -8.66 -29.28 -8.37
C GLY A 160 -8.11 -29.91 -7.10
N SER A 161 -9.00 -30.16 -6.14
CA SER A 161 -8.73 -30.86 -4.88
C SER A 161 -7.97 -32.19 -5.08
N PRO A 162 -7.13 -32.64 -4.11
CA PRO A 162 -6.40 -33.89 -4.25
C PRO A 162 -7.36 -35.08 -4.10
N GLY A 163 -7.79 -35.63 -5.23
CA GLY A 163 -8.44 -36.93 -5.31
C GLY A 163 -7.39 -38.05 -5.31
N ALA A 164 -7.54 -38.99 -4.39
CA ALA A 164 -6.72 -40.18 -4.25
C ALA A 164 -6.65 -41.02 -5.54
N GLY A 165 -5.47 -41.53 -5.89
CA GLY A 165 -5.33 -42.42 -7.05
C GLY A 165 -3.90 -42.86 -7.40
N SER A 166 -3.36 -43.79 -6.60
CA SER A 166 -2.50 -44.92 -7.02
C SER A 166 -1.29 -44.72 -7.96
N ALA A 167 -0.12 -44.91 -7.34
CA ALA A 167 1.15 -45.43 -7.83
C ALA A 167 1.20 -46.17 -9.18
N ALA A 168 2.19 -45.81 -10.00
CA ALA A 168 2.96 -46.75 -10.80
C ALA A 168 4.42 -46.28 -10.93
N ARG A 169 5.36 -47.13 -10.49
CA ARG A 169 6.81 -46.94 -10.58
C ARG A 169 7.31 -47.25 -12.00
N GLY A 170 8.22 -46.44 -12.52
CA GLY A 170 9.00 -46.73 -13.72
C GLY A 170 10.39 -46.13 -13.62
N SER A 171 11.39 -47.00 -13.46
CA SER A 171 12.82 -46.69 -13.36
C SER A 171 13.44 -46.33 -14.71
N GLY A 172 14.33 -45.33 -14.75
CA GLY A 172 15.19 -45.06 -15.90
C GLY A 172 16.25 -44.00 -15.62
N ARG A 173 17.47 -44.43 -15.30
CA ARG A 173 18.69 -43.60 -15.24
C ARG A 173 19.05 -43.07 -16.64
N SER A 174 19.49 -41.81 -16.73
CA SER A 174 20.85 -41.44 -17.22
C SER A 174 20.93 -40.00 -17.73
N ALA A 175 21.76 -39.22 -17.03
CA ALA A 175 22.66 -38.16 -17.47
C ALA A 175 22.33 -37.32 -18.72
N ARG A 176 22.31 -35.99 -18.52
CA ARG A 176 23.10 -35.04 -19.31
C ARG A 176 23.41 -33.77 -18.50
N ARG A 177 24.71 -33.54 -18.29
CA ARG A 177 25.32 -32.25 -17.92
C ARG A 177 25.20 -31.31 -19.11
N ALA A 178 24.70 -30.11 -18.88
CA ALA A 178 25.03 -28.89 -19.63
C ALA A 178 24.66 -27.72 -18.70
N GLY A 179 25.63 -26.97 -18.19
CA GLY A 179 25.82 -25.60 -18.67
C GLY A 179 25.37 -24.62 -17.58
N ARG A 180 26.27 -24.39 -16.62
CA ARG A 180 26.21 -23.25 -15.70
C ARG A 180 26.35 -21.98 -16.55
N ASP A 181 25.34 -21.14 -16.54
CA ASP A 181 25.50 -19.69 -16.57
C ASP A 181 24.43 -19.08 -15.67
N GLY A 182 24.89 -18.54 -14.55
CA GLY A 182 24.07 -17.91 -13.54
C GLY A 182 23.75 -16.48 -13.94
N THR A 183 22.50 -16.25 -14.33
CA THR A 183 21.86 -14.93 -14.32
C THR A 183 20.55 -15.04 -13.56
N ALA A 184 20.62 -15.22 -12.24
CA ALA A 184 19.47 -15.14 -11.35
C ALA A 184 19.23 -13.65 -11.01
N GLY A 185 18.47 -13.00 -11.88
CA GLY A 185 18.07 -11.59 -11.80
C GLY A 185 17.35 -11.12 -13.05
N GLY A 186 16.70 -12.04 -13.79
CA GLY A 186 15.97 -11.71 -15.00
C GLY A 186 14.66 -11.03 -14.64
N GLY A 187 14.49 -9.78 -15.04
CA GLY A 187 13.19 -9.12 -15.02
C GLY A 187 12.13 -9.91 -15.81
N PRO A 188 10.85 -9.58 -15.65
CA PRO A 188 9.75 -10.30 -16.29
C PRO A 188 9.96 -10.37 -17.82
N SER A 189 9.71 -11.55 -18.39
CA SER A 189 9.77 -11.77 -19.84
C SER A 189 8.49 -11.28 -20.54
N ALA A 190 8.57 -11.09 -21.86
CA ALA A 190 7.49 -10.54 -22.68
C ALA A 190 6.12 -11.23 -22.43
N GLY A 191 5.14 -10.48 -21.95
CA GLY A 191 3.77 -10.94 -21.68
C GLY A 191 3.52 -11.56 -20.30
N GLN A 192 4.57 -11.71 -19.47
CA GLN A 192 4.40 -12.18 -18.11
C GLN A 192 3.68 -11.13 -17.23
N PRO A 193 2.81 -11.58 -16.32
CA PRO A 193 2.14 -10.70 -15.38
C PRO A 193 3.12 -10.19 -14.31
N VAL A 194 3.05 -8.89 -14.06
CA VAL A 194 3.77 -8.18 -13.00
C VAL A 194 2.72 -7.66 -12.03
N VAL A 195 2.77 -8.13 -10.79
CA VAL A 195 1.82 -7.72 -9.75
C VAL A 195 2.53 -6.83 -8.74
N LEU A 196 2.03 -5.60 -8.61
CA LEU A 196 2.50 -4.62 -7.65
C LEU A 196 1.45 -4.46 -6.54
N LEU A 197 1.79 -4.93 -5.35
CA LEU A 197 0.97 -4.82 -4.15
C LEU A 197 1.39 -3.57 -3.38
N HIS A 198 0.41 -2.80 -2.93
CA HIS A 198 0.66 -1.55 -2.22
C HIS A 198 0.05 -1.56 -0.83
N ASP A 199 0.95 -1.27 0.11
CA ASP A 199 0.69 -0.87 1.48
C ASP A 199 0.28 -1.99 2.46
N TYR A 200 0.22 -1.63 3.74
CA TYR A 200 0.06 -2.53 4.89
C TYR A 200 -1.29 -3.25 4.96
N HIS A 201 -2.23 -2.86 4.12
CA HIS A 201 -3.53 -3.47 3.97
C HIS A 201 -3.45 -4.88 3.36
N LEU A 202 -2.40 -5.16 2.58
CA LEU A 202 -2.36 -6.29 1.65
C LEU A 202 -1.24 -7.30 1.94
N TYR A 203 -0.79 -7.45 3.19
CA TYR A 203 0.34 -8.34 3.53
C TYR A 203 0.09 -9.82 3.24
N MET A 204 -1.19 -10.24 3.18
CA MET A 204 -1.58 -11.63 2.98
C MET A 204 -2.03 -11.93 1.55
N VAL A 205 -1.92 -10.99 0.61
CA VAL A 205 -2.23 -11.23 -0.81
C VAL A 205 -1.17 -12.10 -1.47
N ALA A 206 0.11 -11.72 -1.35
CA ALA A 206 1.22 -12.40 -2.00
C ALA A 206 1.29 -13.92 -1.74
N PRO A 207 1.16 -14.44 -0.51
CA PRO A 207 1.19 -15.89 -0.28
C PRO A 207 0.03 -16.63 -0.98
N GLN A 208 -1.14 -16.00 -1.09
CA GLN A 208 -2.33 -16.58 -1.72
C GLN A 208 -2.25 -16.60 -3.25
N VAL A 209 -1.57 -15.60 -3.84
CA VAL A 209 -1.28 -15.59 -5.27
C VAL A 209 -0.17 -16.60 -5.58
N ARG A 210 0.93 -16.58 -4.82
CA ARG A 210 2.09 -17.44 -5.02
C ARG A 210 1.76 -18.94 -4.95
N SER A 211 0.83 -19.34 -4.09
CA SER A 211 0.42 -20.75 -3.96
C SER A 211 -0.21 -21.33 -5.23
N ARG A 212 -0.81 -20.47 -6.07
CA ARG A 212 -1.50 -20.85 -7.32
C ARG A 212 -0.74 -20.40 -8.57
N ALA A 213 0.12 -19.40 -8.44
CA ALA A 213 0.94 -18.83 -9.50
C ALA A 213 2.41 -18.72 -9.03
N PRO A 214 3.15 -19.82 -8.83
CA PRO A 214 4.48 -19.76 -8.21
C PRO A 214 5.50 -18.92 -9.00
N GLY A 215 5.37 -18.87 -10.33
CA GLY A 215 6.27 -18.13 -11.22
C GLY A 215 5.88 -16.69 -11.55
N VAL A 216 4.80 -16.14 -10.97
CA VAL A 216 4.41 -14.74 -11.20
C VAL A 216 5.41 -13.79 -10.53
N PHE A 217 5.71 -12.65 -11.13
CA PHE A 217 6.51 -11.64 -10.44
C PHE A 217 5.62 -10.83 -9.49
N LEU A 218 5.95 -10.84 -8.20
CA LEU A 218 5.26 -10.07 -7.15
C LEU A 218 6.22 -9.08 -6.50
N GLN A 219 5.80 -7.83 -6.38
CA GLN A 219 6.46 -6.84 -5.55
C GLN A 219 5.46 -6.25 -4.58
N GLN A 220 5.86 -6.06 -3.33
CA GLN A 220 5.08 -5.31 -2.36
C GLN A 220 5.83 -4.06 -1.88
N PHE A 221 5.19 -2.90 -1.99
CA PHE A 221 5.71 -1.65 -1.45
C PHE A 221 4.93 -1.26 -0.19
N VAL A 222 5.63 -1.11 0.94
CA VAL A 222 5.07 -0.64 2.21
C VAL A 222 5.22 0.88 2.32
N HIS A 223 4.11 1.61 2.38
CA HIS A 223 4.10 3.09 2.32
C HIS A 223 4.20 3.77 3.67
N ILE A 224 4.19 2.97 4.73
CA ILE A 224 4.30 3.42 6.12
C ILE A 224 5.65 3.03 6.71
N PRO A 225 6.05 3.60 7.86
CA PRO A 225 7.28 3.21 8.52
C PRO A 225 7.29 1.71 8.85
N TRP A 226 8.48 1.15 8.97
CA TRP A 226 8.65 -0.22 9.47
C TRP A 226 9.32 -0.19 10.84
N ALA A 227 8.60 -0.68 11.85
CA ALA A 227 9.08 -0.72 13.22
C ALA A 227 10.22 -1.74 13.41
N GLN A 228 11.05 -1.49 14.43
CA GLN A 228 12.09 -2.39 14.90
C GLN A 228 11.51 -3.72 15.37
N SER A 229 12.29 -4.79 15.23
CA SER A 229 11.86 -6.18 15.48
C SER A 229 11.26 -6.42 16.86
N ASP A 230 11.81 -5.81 17.91
CA ASP A 230 11.29 -5.97 19.27
C ASP A 230 9.89 -5.39 19.45
N TYR A 231 9.56 -4.32 18.74
CA TYR A 231 8.23 -3.72 18.80
C TYR A 231 7.17 -4.63 18.17
N TRP A 232 7.54 -5.44 17.18
CA TRP A 232 6.66 -6.48 16.60
C TRP A 232 6.30 -7.61 17.56
N ARG A 233 7.06 -7.79 18.65
CA ARG A 233 6.78 -8.84 19.64
C ARG A 233 5.51 -8.61 20.44
N VAL A 234 4.99 -7.39 20.40
CA VAL A 234 3.70 -7.00 20.99
C VAL A 234 2.54 -7.76 20.36
N LEU A 235 2.61 -8.08 19.06
CA LEU A 235 1.57 -8.88 18.42
C LEU A 235 1.67 -10.37 18.80
N PRO A 236 0.51 -11.07 18.82
CA PRO A 236 0.48 -12.52 18.84
C PRO A 236 1.42 -13.14 17.81
N ARG A 237 2.10 -14.21 18.21
CA ARG A 237 3.13 -14.88 17.42
C ARG A 237 2.64 -15.21 16.00
N GLU A 238 1.44 -15.76 15.90
CA GLU A 238 0.85 -16.17 14.62
C GLU A 238 0.64 -14.99 13.66
N ILE A 239 0.23 -13.82 14.17
CA ILE A 239 -0.02 -12.62 13.36
C ILE A 239 1.31 -12.05 12.87
N ARG A 240 2.29 -11.85 13.76
CA ARG A 240 3.60 -11.32 13.34
C ARG A 240 4.31 -12.26 12.37
N GLU A 241 4.32 -13.57 12.62
CA GLU A 241 4.95 -14.53 11.71
C GLU A 241 4.24 -14.53 10.35
N ALA A 242 2.91 -14.41 10.32
CA ALA A 242 2.13 -14.30 9.09
C ALA A 242 2.43 -13.01 8.32
N VAL A 243 2.56 -11.86 8.98
CA VAL A 243 2.92 -10.58 8.33
C VAL A 243 4.30 -10.68 7.65
N PHE A 244 5.32 -11.14 8.36
CA PHE A 244 6.66 -11.27 7.80
C PHE A 244 6.70 -12.32 6.67
N SER A 245 6.05 -13.47 6.87
CA SER A 245 6.00 -14.53 5.85
C SER A 245 5.20 -14.10 4.61
N GLY A 246 4.13 -13.33 4.82
CA GLY A 246 3.30 -12.77 3.76
C GLY A 246 4.09 -11.80 2.87
N LEU A 247 4.86 -10.89 3.47
CA LEU A 247 5.77 -10.02 2.74
C LEU A 247 6.86 -10.81 2.00
N LEU A 248 7.41 -11.85 2.62
CA LEU A 248 8.42 -12.74 2.02
C LEU A 248 7.88 -13.69 0.93
N ALA A 249 6.57 -13.70 0.69
CA ALA A 249 6.02 -14.35 -0.50
C ALA A 249 6.26 -13.53 -1.79
N ASN A 250 6.62 -12.25 -1.67
CA ASN A 250 7.02 -11.40 -2.80
C ASN A 250 8.43 -11.73 -3.31
N ASP A 251 8.76 -11.28 -4.52
CA ASP A 251 10.12 -11.29 -5.08
C ASP A 251 10.89 -10.03 -4.63
N ILE A 252 10.19 -8.90 -4.51
CA ILE A 252 10.72 -7.65 -3.97
C ILE A 252 9.80 -7.12 -2.85
N VAL A 253 10.40 -6.77 -1.71
CA VAL A 253 9.75 -5.97 -0.65
C VAL A 253 10.40 -4.59 -0.63
N ALA A 254 9.62 -3.55 -0.82
CA ALA A 254 10.09 -2.18 -0.94
C ALA A 254 9.60 -1.30 0.22
N PHE A 255 10.49 -0.41 0.67
CA PHE A 255 10.23 0.59 1.69
C PHE A 255 10.72 1.97 1.25
N HIS A 256 10.35 3.03 1.96
CA HIS A 256 10.83 4.39 1.66
C HIS A 256 12.29 4.65 2.02
N THR A 257 12.81 4.01 3.08
CA THR A 257 14.13 4.36 3.65
C THR A 257 14.98 3.12 3.87
N ALA A 258 16.30 3.29 3.86
CA ALA A 258 17.24 2.23 4.23
C ALA A 258 17.02 1.74 5.67
N HIS A 259 16.62 2.63 6.58
CA HIS A 259 16.34 2.25 7.96
C HIS A 259 15.18 1.25 8.07
N TYR A 260 14.12 1.42 7.28
CA TYR A 260 13.01 0.47 7.25
C TYR A 260 13.41 -0.87 6.63
N VAL A 261 14.29 -0.85 5.62
CA VAL A 261 14.92 -2.06 5.08
C VAL A 261 15.68 -2.80 6.18
N ASP A 262 16.55 -2.11 6.93
CA ASP A 262 17.32 -2.71 8.01
C ASP A 262 16.43 -3.29 9.11
N ASN A 263 15.39 -2.55 9.52
CA ASN A 263 14.42 -3.02 10.52
C ASN A 263 13.67 -4.27 10.04
N PHE A 264 13.25 -4.32 8.77
CA PHE A 264 12.58 -5.49 8.21
C PHE A 264 13.51 -6.69 8.14
N LEU A 265 14.72 -6.52 7.62
CA LEU A 265 15.73 -7.57 7.55
C LEU A 265 16.07 -8.12 8.94
N ARG A 266 16.21 -7.24 9.94
CA ARG A 266 16.41 -7.66 11.33
C ARG A 266 15.20 -8.42 11.87
N GLY A 267 13.99 -7.96 11.58
CA GLY A 267 12.76 -8.65 11.94
C GLY A 267 12.61 -10.02 11.27
N CYS A 268 13.05 -10.21 10.03
CA CYS A 268 13.09 -11.53 9.38
C CYS A 268 13.97 -12.52 10.15
N VAL A 269 15.10 -12.07 10.70
CA VAL A 269 15.93 -12.90 11.58
C VAL A 269 15.23 -13.15 12.93
N ASP A 270 14.79 -12.09 13.61
CA ASP A 270 14.29 -12.21 14.99
C ASP A 270 12.92 -12.90 15.10
N VAL A 271 12.06 -12.77 14.08
CA VAL A 271 10.68 -13.30 14.06
C VAL A 271 10.60 -14.65 13.38
N LEU A 272 11.34 -14.86 12.29
CA LEU A 272 11.23 -16.07 11.45
C LEU A 272 12.49 -16.95 11.45
N ASP A 273 13.56 -16.54 12.13
CA ASP A 273 14.87 -17.18 12.05
C ASP A 273 15.39 -17.31 10.60
N ALA A 274 15.06 -16.31 9.77
CA ALA A 274 15.38 -16.34 8.34
C ALA A 274 16.87 -16.09 8.07
N CYS A 275 17.40 -16.72 7.03
CA CYS A 275 18.77 -16.45 6.56
C CYS A 275 18.82 -15.14 5.76
N VAL A 276 19.54 -14.14 6.26
CA VAL A 276 19.59 -12.80 5.66
C VAL A 276 21.01 -12.42 5.26
N ASP A 277 21.17 -11.93 4.03
CA ASP A 277 22.34 -11.20 3.58
C ASP A 277 22.07 -9.69 3.73
N HIS A 278 22.49 -9.13 4.86
CA HIS A 278 22.28 -7.70 5.16
C HIS A 278 22.99 -6.77 4.16
N ARG A 279 24.13 -7.19 3.61
CA ARG A 279 24.89 -6.35 2.67
C ARG A 279 24.17 -6.24 1.33
N ARG A 280 23.62 -7.34 0.84
CA ARG A 280 22.84 -7.36 -0.42
C ARG A 280 21.37 -7.00 -0.21
N GLY A 281 20.90 -6.92 1.03
CA GLY A 281 19.50 -6.72 1.38
C GLY A 281 18.64 -7.86 0.84
N ILE A 282 19.00 -9.11 1.12
CA ILE A 282 18.33 -10.30 0.59
C ILE A 282 17.97 -11.25 1.72
N VAL A 283 16.74 -11.77 1.69
CA VAL A 283 16.30 -12.89 2.54
C VAL A 283 16.26 -14.16 1.70
N LYS A 284 16.90 -15.23 2.17
CA LYS A 284 16.98 -16.52 1.46
C LYS A 284 15.92 -17.48 1.99
N LEU A 285 15.09 -18.01 1.09
CA LEU A 285 13.98 -18.92 1.38
C LEU A 285 14.08 -20.15 0.47
N GLY A 286 14.79 -21.17 0.94
CA GLY A 286 15.17 -22.31 0.09
C GLY A 286 15.96 -21.81 -1.12
N GLU A 287 15.45 -22.08 -2.32
CA GLU A 287 16.06 -21.66 -3.59
C GLU A 287 15.69 -20.21 -4.01
N ARG A 288 14.76 -19.55 -3.29
CA ARG A 288 14.34 -18.17 -3.62
C ARG A 288 15.15 -17.13 -2.86
N GLU A 289 15.49 -16.05 -3.54
CA GLU A 289 16.01 -14.81 -2.93
C GLU A 289 14.92 -13.73 -2.98
N VAL A 290 14.55 -13.17 -1.83
CA VAL A 290 13.64 -12.02 -1.73
C VAL A 290 14.46 -10.76 -1.54
N TRP A 291 14.28 -9.78 -2.43
CA TRP A 291 15.05 -8.55 -2.44
C TRP A 291 14.35 -7.48 -1.62
N VAL A 292 15.04 -6.91 -0.63
CA VAL A 292 14.49 -5.86 0.24
C VAL A 292 15.13 -4.53 -0.10
N ARG A 293 14.36 -3.54 -0.55
CA ARG A 293 14.91 -2.32 -1.19
C ARG A 293 14.29 -1.04 -0.65
N ALA A 294 15.09 0.02 -0.66
CA ALA A 294 14.64 1.37 -0.34
C ALA A 294 14.42 2.16 -1.65
N TYR A 295 13.18 2.60 -1.86
CA TYR A 295 12.76 3.39 -3.00
C TYR A 295 12.00 4.62 -2.48
N PRO A 296 12.68 5.75 -2.21
CA PRO A 296 12.03 6.93 -1.67
C PRO A 296 11.05 7.50 -2.71
N VAL A 297 9.75 7.39 -2.40
CA VAL A 297 8.68 8.00 -3.19
C VAL A 297 8.75 9.52 -3.08
N SER A 298 8.55 10.18 -4.21
CA SER A 298 8.48 11.64 -4.34
C SER A 298 7.18 12.03 -5.03
N ILE A 299 6.90 13.32 -5.06
CA ILE A 299 5.85 13.92 -5.89
C ILE A 299 6.34 14.11 -7.33
N ASP A 300 5.40 14.23 -8.27
CA ASP A 300 5.65 14.82 -9.59
C ASP A 300 5.37 16.34 -9.50
N PRO A 301 6.41 17.20 -9.54
CA PRO A 301 6.24 18.64 -9.43
C PRO A 301 5.39 19.25 -10.55
N ALA A 302 5.39 18.66 -11.75
CA ALA A 302 4.61 19.18 -12.87
C ALA A 302 3.11 19.06 -12.59
N THR A 303 2.68 17.95 -11.99
CA THR A 303 1.27 17.72 -11.66
C THR A 303 0.71 18.65 -10.56
N LEU A 304 1.58 19.34 -9.82
CA LEU A 304 1.18 20.28 -8.78
C LEU A 304 1.26 21.75 -9.22
N ARG A 305 2.10 22.08 -10.21
CA ARG A 305 2.27 23.48 -10.67
C ARG A 305 1.02 24.01 -11.35
N GLU A 306 0.46 23.26 -12.29
CA GLU A 306 -0.70 23.71 -13.06
C GLU A 306 -1.94 23.94 -12.17
N PRO A 307 -2.34 23.03 -11.26
CA PRO A 307 -3.43 23.31 -10.33
C PRO A 307 -3.17 24.49 -9.39
N ALA A 308 -1.90 24.77 -9.03
CA ALA A 308 -1.56 25.91 -8.19
C ALA A 308 -1.76 27.27 -8.90
N GLU A 309 -1.82 27.27 -10.23
CA GLU A 309 -2.08 28.46 -11.05
C GLU A 309 -3.58 28.66 -11.36
N ASP A 310 -4.47 27.74 -10.93
CA ASP A 310 -5.93 27.88 -11.09
C ASP A 310 -6.41 29.17 -10.43
N SER A 311 -7.25 29.93 -11.13
CA SER A 311 -7.71 31.25 -10.69
C SER A 311 -8.44 31.21 -9.34
N ARG A 312 -9.09 30.09 -9.01
CA ARG A 312 -9.74 29.85 -7.71
C ARG A 312 -8.70 29.66 -6.62
N VAL A 313 -7.66 28.86 -6.88
CA VAL A 313 -6.55 28.65 -5.93
C VAL A 313 -5.83 29.96 -5.64
N LEU A 314 -5.54 30.74 -6.68
CA LEU A 314 -4.93 32.07 -6.52
C LEU A 314 -5.86 33.07 -5.81
N ALA A 315 -7.19 32.93 -5.94
CA ALA A 315 -8.14 33.76 -5.20
C ALA A 315 -8.16 33.41 -3.71
N GLU A 316 -8.21 32.13 -3.37
CA GLU A 316 -8.11 31.62 -2.00
C GLU A 316 -6.77 32.03 -1.35
N GLU A 317 -5.65 31.89 -2.09
CA GLU A 317 -4.34 32.35 -1.63
C GLU A 317 -4.38 33.85 -1.31
N ARG A 318 -4.90 34.69 -2.20
CA ARG A 318 -5.01 36.14 -1.96
C ARG A 318 -5.83 36.46 -0.72
N GLU A 319 -6.95 35.78 -0.49
CA GLU A 319 -7.77 36.01 0.71
C GLU A 319 -7.01 35.63 1.99
N LEU A 320 -6.40 34.45 1.99
CA LEU A 320 -5.61 33.94 3.12
C LEU A 320 -4.44 34.88 3.43
N LEU A 321 -3.74 35.33 2.39
CA LEU A 321 -2.65 36.28 2.47
C LEU A 321 -3.10 37.69 2.89
N ALA A 322 -4.34 38.10 2.63
CA ALA A 322 -4.88 39.37 3.12
C ALA A 322 -5.21 39.32 4.63
N ARG A 323 -5.51 38.13 5.16
CA ARG A 323 -5.90 37.92 6.57
C ARG A 323 -4.75 37.60 7.51
N ARG A 324 -3.57 37.26 6.98
CA ARG A 324 -2.39 36.95 7.81
C ARG A 324 -1.83 38.20 8.51
N ARG A 325 -1.13 37.97 9.61
CA ARG A 325 -0.22 38.95 10.21
C ARG A 325 1.09 39.01 9.40
N GLU A 326 2.09 39.71 9.91
CA GLU A 326 3.40 39.87 9.26
C GLU A 326 4.05 38.52 8.90
N TYR A 327 3.93 37.54 9.81
CA TYR A 327 4.44 36.19 9.61
C TYR A 327 3.29 35.18 9.51
N LEU A 328 3.47 34.14 8.70
CA LEU A 328 2.52 33.04 8.55
C LEU A 328 3.26 31.70 8.64
N VAL A 329 2.76 30.84 9.54
CA VAL A 329 3.11 29.42 9.59
C VAL A 329 1.92 28.66 9.05
N VAL A 330 2.16 27.82 8.05
CA VAL A 330 1.13 26.94 7.48
C VAL A 330 1.45 25.50 7.81
N ARG A 331 0.43 24.77 8.23
CA ARG A 331 0.46 23.33 8.43
C ARG A 331 -0.69 22.69 7.67
N VAL A 332 -0.39 21.64 6.92
CA VAL A 332 -1.40 20.87 6.18
C VAL A 332 -1.20 19.40 6.52
N ASP A 333 -2.16 18.81 7.23
CA ASP A 333 -2.07 17.45 7.73
C ASP A 333 -3.44 16.78 7.68
N ARG A 334 -3.45 15.45 7.60
CA ARG A 334 -4.63 14.68 8.03
C ARG A 334 -4.68 14.67 9.55
N LEU A 335 -5.87 14.69 10.14
CA LEU A 335 -6.08 14.45 11.57
C LEU A 335 -5.65 13.02 11.90
N ASP A 336 -4.38 12.87 12.28
CA ASP A 336 -3.77 11.59 12.58
C ASP A 336 -2.69 11.75 13.65
N LEU A 337 -2.67 10.81 14.59
CA LEU A 337 -1.77 10.81 15.75
C LEU A 337 -0.29 10.85 15.34
N SER A 338 0.07 10.25 14.20
CA SER A 338 1.43 10.24 13.66
C SER A 338 1.90 11.62 13.17
N LYS A 339 1.00 12.59 12.94
CA LYS A 339 1.32 13.92 12.40
C LYS A 339 1.80 14.90 13.45
N ASN A 340 1.82 14.48 14.71
CA ASN A 340 2.37 15.26 15.82
C ASN A 340 1.71 16.66 15.92
N ILE A 341 0.41 16.71 15.65
CA ILE A 341 -0.36 17.96 15.54
C ILE A 341 -0.29 18.74 16.84
N ILE A 342 -0.65 18.09 17.95
CA ILE A 342 -0.63 18.67 19.31
C ILE A 342 0.75 19.20 19.68
N ARG A 343 1.83 18.42 19.48
CA ARG A 343 3.18 18.90 19.81
C ARG A 343 3.60 20.09 18.96
N GLY A 344 3.13 20.20 17.72
CA GLY A 344 3.40 21.39 16.90
C GLY A 344 2.69 22.64 17.44
N PHE A 345 1.47 22.53 17.96
CA PHE A 345 0.81 23.65 18.66
C PHE A 345 1.51 24.01 19.97
N LEU A 346 1.91 23.02 20.78
CA LEU A 346 2.69 23.25 21.99
C LEU A 346 4.06 23.89 21.69
N ALA A 347 4.69 23.53 20.56
CA ALA A 347 5.93 24.16 20.12
C ALA A 347 5.70 25.62 19.74
N PHE A 348 4.59 25.93 19.08
CA PHE A 348 4.22 27.30 18.74
C PHE A 348 3.91 28.15 19.98
N ASP A 349 3.22 27.58 20.96
CA ASP A 349 2.98 28.21 22.26
C ASP A 349 4.31 28.57 22.97
N ARG A 350 5.22 27.61 23.08
CA ARG A 350 6.56 27.82 23.65
C ARG A 350 7.40 28.81 22.85
N PHE A 351 7.20 28.90 21.54
CA PHE A 351 7.86 29.89 20.70
C PHE A 351 7.38 31.30 21.06
N LEU A 352 6.07 31.53 21.20
CA LEU A 352 5.50 32.82 21.58
C LEU A 352 5.86 33.25 23.01
N ASP A 353 6.11 32.30 23.91
CA ASP A 353 6.64 32.58 25.25
C ASP A 353 8.10 33.05 25.23
N LYS A 354 8.94 32.37 24.45
CA LYS A 354 10.36 32.70 24.33
C LYS A 354 10.63 33.93 23.47
N HIS A 355 9.72 34.22 22.54
CA HIS A 355 9.85 35.30 21.57
C HIS A 355 8.60 36.20 21.57
N PRO A 356 8.38 37.00 22.63
CA PRO A 356 7.22 37.87 22.73
C PRO A 356 7.10 38.89 21.60
N GLU A 357 8.21 39.21 20.92
CA GLU A 357 8.25 40.12 19.76
C GLU A 357 7.44 39.64 18.55
N PHE A 358 7.03 38.36 18.51
CA PHE A 358 6.16 37.82 17.47
C PHE A 358 4.68 37.81 17.87
N ARG A 359 4.34 38.07 19.14
CA ARG A 359 2.94 38.11 19.59
C ARG A 359 2.18 39.16 18.77
N GLU A 360 0.97 38.80 18.37
CA GLU A 360 0.10 39.60 17.49
C GLU A 360 0.65 39.87 16.07
N ARG A 361 1.88 39.44 15.75
CA ARG A 361 2.55 39.60 14.45
C ARG A 361 2.64 38.31 13.63
N ILE A 362 2.31 37.16 14.22
CA ILE A 362 2.33 35.87 13.54
C ILE A 362 0.94 35.22 13.49
N THR A 363 0.62 34.60 12.36
CA THR A 363 -0.56 33.73 12.17
C THR A 363 -0.09 32.28 12.06
N PHE A 364 -0.73 31.38 12.80
CA PHE A 364 -0.60 29.93 12.59
C PHE A 364 -1.88 29.41 11.94
N LEU A 365 -1.78 28.95 10.70
CA LEU A 365 -2.88 28.33 9.97
C LEU A 365 -2.69 26.81 9.93
N ALA A 366 -3.64 26.08 10.51
CA ALA A 366 -3.70 24.62 10.45
C ALA A 366 -4.86 24.17 9.56
N LEU A 367 -4.54 23.60 8.40
CA LEU A 367 -5.50 22.95 7.50
C LEU A 367 -5.50 21.46 7.81
N LEU A 368 -6.47 21.03 8.62
CA LEU A 368 -6.56 19.66 9.12
C LEU A 368 -7.71 18.92 8.45
N GLN A 369 -7.38 17.90 7.66
CA GLN A 369 -8.38 17.07 6.98
C GLN A 369 -8.87 15.95 7.91
N PRO A 370 -10.19 15.81 8.15
CA PRO A 370 -10.74 14.66 8.88
C PRO A 370 -10.31 13.33 8.24
N SER A 371 -10.05 12.33 9.09
CA SER A 371 -9.52 11.04 8.65
C SER A 371 -9.86 9.99 9.69
N ARG A 372 -10.44 8.86 9.25
CA ARG A 372 -10.74 7.69 10.10
C ARG A 372 -11.69 8.02 11.26
N GLU A 373 -12.74 8.77 10.98
CA GLU A 373 -13.75 9.17 11.99
C GLU A 373 -14.51 7.97 12.57
N ASP A 374 -14.45 6.79 11.94
CA ASP A 374 -15.05 5.55 12.43
C ASP A 374 -14.09 4.70 13.29
N VAL A 375 -12.86 5.17 13.56
CA VAL A 375 -11.87 4.44 14.36
C VAL A 375 -11.81 5.05 15.75
N GLU A 376 -12.09 4.25 16.78
CA GLU A 376 -12.24 4.72 18.17
C GLU A 376 -11.03 5.53 18.67
N GLU A 377 -9.80 5.15 18.30
CA GLU A 377 -8.59 5.88 18.72
C GLU A 377 -8.45 7.28 18.10
N TYR A 378 -9.31 7.64 17.14
CA TYR A 378 -9.33 8.94 16.46
C TYR A 378 -10.50 9.84 16.90
N VAL A 379 -11.45 9.32 17.71
CA VAL A 379 -12.69 10.02 18.11
C VAL A 379 -12.62 10.58 19.52
#